data_AF-A0A7C1K813-F1
#
_entry.id   AF-A0A7C1K813-F1
#
_cell.length_a   1.000
_cell.length_b   1.000
_cell.length_c   1.000
_cell.angle_alpha   90.00
_cell.angle_beta   90.00
_cell.angle_gamma   90.00
#
_symmetry.space_group_name_H-M   'P 1'
#
loop_
_entity.id
_entity.type
_entity.pdbx_description
1 polymer ?
#
loop_
_entity_poly.entity_id
_entity_poly.type
_entity_poly.pdbx_seq_one_letter_code
_entity_poly.pdbx_strand_id
1 'polypeptide(L)'
;MSSSDEKAYVVYEPDDVNGGVYAAEVVFAGNPGQAKVRSTLDTEFVFLRAKRAPEYDRYAPGPVPVEVLIRDGWVFRCEGCERRVREDAVMRGRAILCPECSGGEVDELAFL
;
A
#
# COMPACT_ATOMS: atom_id res chain seq x y z
N MET A 1 4.33 -1.98 24.75
CA MET A 1 4.46 -3.44 24.60
C MET A 1 4.71 -3.73 23.13
N SER A 2 5.97 -3.67 22.67
CA SER A 2 6.31 -4.20 21.34
C SER A 2 6.47 -5.71 21.50
N SER A 3 5.40 -6.46 21.21
CA SER A 3 5.45 -7.92 21.24
C SER A 3 6.13 -8.40 19.96
N SER A 4 7.20 -9.18 20.11
CA SER A 4 7.97 -9.83 19.05
C SER A 4 7.18 -10.87 18.21
N ASP A 5 5.85 -10.93 18.37
CA ASP A 5 4.95 -11.90 17.75
C ASP A 5 4.06 -11.32 16.63
N GLU A 6 4.19 -10.03 16.30
CA GLU A 6 3.37 -9.44 15.24
C GLU A 6 3.68 -10.08 13.89
N LYS A 7 2.62 -10.46 13.19
CA LYS A 7 2.66 -11.06 11.85
C LYS A 7 2.06 -10.09 10.85
N ALA A 8 2.50 -10.18 9.61
CA ALA A 8 1.95 -9.38 8.53
C ALA A 8 0.61 -9.94 8.05
N TYR A 9 -0.34 -9.03 7.86
CA TYR A 9 -1.63 -9.29 7.23
C TYR A 9 -1.84 -8.27 6.12
N VAL A 10 -2.31 -8.72 4.96
CA VAL A 10 -2.91 -7.82 3.98
C VAL A 10 -4.34 -7.57 4.43
N VAL A 11 -4.62 -6.33 4.82
CA VAL A 11 -5.99 -5.85 5.08
C VAL A 11 -6.48 -5.19 3.81
N TYR A 12 -7.69 -5.54 3.37
CA TYR A 12 -8.22 -5.07 2.10
C TYR A 12 -9.74 -4.94 2.11
N GLU A 13 -10.23 -4.02 1.28
CA GLU A 13 -11.63 -3.87 0.93
C GLU A 13 -11.91 -4.62 -0.39
N PRO A 14 -12.81 -5.63 -0.38
CA PRO A 14 -13.21 -6.31 -1.60
C PRO A 14 -14.04 -5.39 -2.50
N ASP A 15 -13.85 -5.49 -3.82
CA ASP A 15 -14.78 -4.91 -4.80
C ASP A 15 -15.83 -5.96 -5.16
N ASP A 16 -16.99 -5.89 -4.49
CA ASP A 16 -18.11 -6.82 -4.69
C ASP A 16 -18.83 -6.61 -6.04
N VAL A 17 -18.58 -5.49 -6.75
CA VAL A 17 -19.24 -5.16 -8.01
C VAL A 17 -18.46 -5.70 -9.20
N ASN A 18 -17.16 -5.39 -9.27
CA ASN A 18 -16.32 -5.75 -10.41
C ASN A 18 -15.49 -7.01 -10.16
N GLY A 19 -15.46 -7.50 -8.92
CA GLY A 19 -14.52 -8.52 -8.48
C GLY A 19 -13.11 -7.93 -8.36
N GLY A 20 -12.54 -7.97 -7.16
CA GLY A 20 -11.18 -7.50 -6.93
C GLY A 20 -11.00 -6.85 -5.57
N VAL A 21 -10.10 -5.86 -5.52
CA VAL A 21 -9.74 -5.13 -4.32
C VAL A 21 -9.79 -3.64 -4.63
N TYR A 22 -10.57 -2.89 -3.84
CA TYR A 22 -10.67 -1.44 -3.97
C TYR A 22 -9.45 -0.75 -3.37
N ALA A 23 -9.09 -1.16 -2.15
CA ALA A 23 -7.93 -0.68 -1.41
C ALA A 23 -7.33 -1.81 -0.56
N ALA A 24 -6.02 -1.76 -0.34
CA ALA A 24 -5.31 -2.70 0.50
C ALA A 24 -4.10 -2.04 1.18
N GLU A 25 -3.67 -2.61 2.30
CA GLU A 25 -2.42 -2.26 2.98
C GLU A 25 -1.85 -3.47 3.74
N VAL A 26 -0.57 -3.41 4.10
CA VAL A 26 0.05 -4.40 4.98
C VAL A 26 0.02 -3.89 6.43
N VAL A 27 -0.62 -4.63 7.31
CA VAL A 27 -0.73 -4.34 8.75
C VAL A 27 -0.03 -5.43 9.56
N PHE A 28 0.79 -5.03 10.52
CA PHE A 28 1.40 -5.95 11.49
C PHE A 28 0.51 -6.03 12.74
N ALA A 29 0.13 -7.25 13.13
CA ALA A 29 -0.72 -7.50 14.29
C ALA A 29 -0.57 -8.95 14.81
N GLY A 30 -1.09 -9.24 16.01
CA GLY A 30 -1.05 -10.60 16.56
C GLY A 30 -2.08 -11.56 15.94
N ASN A 31 -3.15 -11.02 15.33
CA ASN A 31 -4.22 -11.80 14.71
C ASN A 31 -4.98 -10.95 13.65
N PRO A 32 -5.79 -11.56 12.75
CA PRO A 32 -6.45 -10.81 11.67
C PRO A 32 -7.50 -9.79 12.17
N GLY A 33 -8.15 -10.04 13.32
CA GLY A 33 -9.09 -9.08 13.90
C GLY A 33 -8.40 -7.80 14.35
N GLN A 34 -7.25 -7.93 15.02
CA GLN A 34 -6.41 -6.80 15.38
C GLN A 34 -5.84 -6.08 14.16
N ALA A 35 -5.49 -6.81 13.10
CA ALA A 35 -5.04 -6.20 11.85
C ALA A 35 -6.13 -5.28 11.26
N LYS A 36 -7.39 -5.74 11.20
CA LYS A 36 -8.52 -4.91 10.75
C LYS A 36 -8.73 -3.67 11.62
N VAL A 37 -8.64 -3.81 12.95
CA VAL A 37 -8.78 -2.67 13.88
C VAL A 37 -7.67 -1.62 13.69
N ARG A 38 -6.47 -2.04 13.31
CA ARG A 38 -5.32 -1.17 13.07
C ARG A 38 -5.24 -0.64 11.64
N SER A 39 -6.13 -1.09 10.76
CA SER A 39 -6.19 -0.65 9.38
C SER A 39 -6.46 0.85 9.32
N THR A 40 -5.80 1.52 8.39
CA THR A 40 -5.99 2.93 8.07
C THR A 40 -6.92 3.15 6.88
N LEU A 41 -7.45 2.08 6.28
CA LEU A 41 -8.43 2.16 5.21
C LEU A 41 -9.72 2.82 5.70
N ASP A 42 -10.24 3.77 4.92
CA ASP A 42 -11.51 4.46 5.17
C ASP A 42 -12.70 3.59 4.77
N THR A 43 -12.84 2.45 5.45
CA THR A 43 -13.83 1.41 5.17
C THR A 43 -14.37 0.87 6.50
N GLU A 44 -15.68 0.58 6.57
CA GLU A 44 -16.23 0.01 7.79
C GLU A 44 -15.63 -1.37 8.11
N PHE A 45 -15.46 -1.65 9.39
CA PHE A 45 -14.86 -2.89 9.88
C PHE A 45 -15.53 -4.15 9.29
N VAL A 46 -16.83 -4.13 9.04
CA VAL A 46 -17.57 -5.29 8.51
C VAL A 46 -17.22 -5.61 7.06
N PHE A 47 -16.80 -4.62 6.27
CA PHE A 47 -16.40 -4.81 4.87
C PHE A 47 -14.93 -5.19 4.72
N LEU A 48 -14.08 -4.80 5.68
CA LEU A 48 -12.67 -5.19 5.67
C LEU A 48 -12.46 -6.71 5.77
N ARG A 49 -11.48 -7.20 5.02
CA ARG A 49 -10.94 -8.57 5.09
C ARG A 49 -9.46 -8.49 5.49
N ALA A 50 -8.98 -9.53 6.16
CA ALA A 50 -7.56 -9.62 6.52
C ALA A 50 -7.05 -11.04 6.21
N LYS A 51 -5.97 -11.12 5.43
CA LYS A 51 -5.32 -12.38 5.03
C LYS A 51 -3.87 -12.36 5.50
N ARG A 52 -3.37 -13.48 6.05
CA ARG A 52 -1.95 -13.62 6.39
C ARG A 52 -1.07 -13.47 5.15
N ALA A 53 0.02 -12.71 5.30
CA ALA A 53 1.01 -12.47 4.26
C ALA A 53 2.42 -12.71 4.81
N PRO A 54 2.82 -13.98 5.04
CA PRO A 54 4.10 -14.34 5.67
C PRO A 54 5.33 -13.78 4.95
N GLU A 55 5.24 -13.52 3.65
CA GLU A 55 6.28 -12.88 2.84
C GLU A 55 6.74 -11.52 3.40
N TYR A 56 5.87 -10.81 4.13
CA TYR A 56 6.18 -9.51 4.73
C TYR A 56 6.57 -9.60 6.22
N ASP A 57 6.54 -10.77 6.86
CA ASP A 57 6.83 -10.90 8.30
C ASP A 57 8.24 -10.37 8.67
N ARG A 58 9.19 -10.45 7.74
CA ARG A 58 10.56 -9.93 7.91
C ARG A 58 10.63 -8.41 8.11
N TYR A 59 9.56 -7.69 7.80
CA TYR A 59 9.49 -6.23 7.96
C TYR A 59 8.78 -5.82 9.25
N ALA A 60 8.32 -6.76 10.09
CA ALA A 60 7.59 -6.44 11.31
C ALA A 60 8.43 -5.56 12.27
N PRO A 61 7.84 -4.54 12.91
CA PRO A 61 6.42 -4.15 12.90
C PRO A 61 6.03 -3.17 11.76
N GLY A 62 6.89 -2.99 10.76
CA GLY A 62 6.64 -2.19 9.57
C GLY A 62 7.30 -0.81 9.58
N PRO A 63 7.10 -0.02 8.51
CA PRO A 63 6.34 -0.38 7.30
C PRO A 63 7.11 -1.32 6.37
N VAL A 64 6.40 -2.01 5.48
CA VAL A 64 7.05 -2.67 4.33
C VAL A 64 7.55 -1.58 3.37
N PRO A 65 8.80 -1.62 2.90
CA PRO A 65 9.30 -0.66 1.93
C PRO A 65 8.44 -0.64 0.65
N VAL A 66 8.14 0.55 0.12
CA VAL A 66 7.26 0.70 -1.05
C VAL A 66 7.84 0.00 -2.27
N GLU A 67 9.17 -0.01 -2.43
CA GLU A 67 9.87 -0.69 -3.52
C GLU A 67 9.67 -2.21 -3.49
N VAL A 68 9.50 -2.77 -2.29
CA VAL A 68 9.17 -4.19 -2.12
C VAL A 68 7.73 -4.43 -2.58
N LEU A 69 6.80 -3.59 -2.14
CA LEU A 69 5.39 -3.69 -2.54
C LEU A 69 5.23 -3.52 -4.07
N ILE A 70 5.93 -2.56 -4.70
CA ILE A 70 5.93 -2.38 -6.16
C ILE A 70 6.40 -3.66 -6.86
N ARG A 71 7.52 -4.23 -6.41
CA ARG A 71 8.07 -5.48 -6.97
C ARG A 71 7.12 -6.67 -6.78
N ASP A 72 6.39 -6.69 -5.69
CA ASP A 72 5.43 -7.75 -5.36
C ASP A 72 4.05 -7.51 -6.01
N GLY A 73 3.95 -6.56 -6.94
CA GLY A 73 2.78 -6.36 -7.82
C GLY A 73 1.69 -5.47 -7.23
N TRP A 74 1.98 -4.71 -6.17
CA TRP A 74 1.01 -3.76 -5.61
C TRP A 74 0.73 -2.62 -6.58
N VAL A 75 -0.53 -2.15 -6.54
CA VAL A 75 -0.99 -1.03 -7.36
C VAL A 75 -1.00 0.23 -6.51
N PHE A 76 -0.35 1.28 -7.01
CA PHE A 76 -0.33 2.60 -6.38
C PHE A 76 -0.96 3.64 -7.30
N ARG A 77 -1.23 4.84 -6.78
CA ARG A 77 -1.62 6.00 -7.59
C ARG A 77 -0.40 6.88 -7.82
N CYS A 78 -0.18 7.27 -9.08
CA CYS A 78 0.82 8.26 -9.42
C CYS A 78 0.44 9.61 -8.77
N GLU A 79 1.36 10.21 -8.02
CA GLU A 79 1.10 11.51 -7.38
C GLU A 79 1.05 12.69 -8.38
N GLY A 80 1.57 12.51 -9.60
CA GLY A 80 1.55 13.55 -10.64
C GLY A 80 0.29 13.57 -11.52
N CYS A 81 -0.34 12.42 -11.76
CA CYS A 81 -1.50 12.33 -12.67
C CYS A 81 -2.60 11.36 -12.20
N GLU A 82 -2.52 10.85 -10.97
CA GLU A 82 -3.49 9.96 -10.31
C GLU A 82 -3.76 8.61 -10.97
N ARG A 83 -3.15 8.34 -12.14
CA ARG A 83 -3.24 7.04 -12.80
C ARG A 83 -2.66 5.93 -11.92
N ARG A 84 -3.26 4.74 -12.04
CA ARG A 84 -2.76 3.52 -11.39
C ARG A 84 -1.43 3.09 -12.00
N VAL A 85 -0.43 2.86 -11.15
CA VAL A 85 0.91 2.38 -11.52
C VAL A 85 1.21 1.08 -10.80
N ARG A 86 2.05 0.23 -11.39
CA ARG A 86 2.38 -1.10 -10.86
C ARG A 86 3.89 -1.28 -10.87
N GLU A 87 4.38 -2.32 -11.54
CA GLU A 87 5.79 -2.70 -11.65
C GLU A 87 6.68 -1.60 -12.28
N ASP A 88 6.08 -0.70 -13.05
CA ASP A 88 6.74 0.44 -13.71
C ASP A 88 6.74 1.72 -12.87
N ALA A 89 6.23 1.68 -11.65
CA ALA A 89 6.22 2.83 -10.74
C ALA A 89 7.66 3.24 -10.37
N VAL A 90 7.92 4.55 -10.42
CA VAL A 90 9.21 5.16 -10.06
C VAL A 90 9.07 5.88 -8.72
N MET A 91 9.94 5.52 -7.78
CA MET A 91 10.07 6.21 -6.50
C MET A 91 11.00 7.42 -6.64
N ARG A 92 10.50 8.63 -6.34
CA ARG A 92 11.28 9.87 -6.24
C ARG A 92 11.12 10.46 -4.83
N GLY A 93 12.07 10.18 -3.95
CA GLY A 93 11.94 10.55 -2.53
C GLY A 93 10.82 9.75 -1.88
N ARG A 94 9.72 10.41 -1.50
CA ARG A 94 8.51 9.73 -0.99
C ARG A 94 7.39 9.60 -2.04
N ALA A 95 7.59 10.20 -3.22
CA ALA A 95 6.57 10.23 -4.25
C ALA A 95 6.59 8.96 -5.11
N ILE A 96 5.41 8.37 -5.34
CA ILE A 96 5.23 7.30 -6.32
C ILE A 96 4.74 7.91 -7.63
N LEU A 97 5.51 7.76 -8.71
CA LEU A 97 5.22 8.36 -10.02
C LEU A 97 5.13 7.31 -11.11
N CYS A 98 4.34 7.58 -12.15
CA CYS A 98 4.42 6.83 -13.40
C CYS A 98 5.69 7.22 -14.17
N PRO A 99 6.16 6.39 -15.12
CA PRO A 99 7.33 6.70 -15.94
C PRO A 99 7.28 8.09 -16.59
N GLU A 100 6.11 8.49 -17.10
CA GLU A 100 5.89 9.79 -17.73
C GLU A 100 6.09 10.97 -16.74
N CYS A 101 5.50 10.90 -15.55
CA CYS A 101 5.66 11.94 -14.52
C CYS A 101 7.06 11.92 -13.87
N SER A 102 7.76 10.79 -13.92
CA SER A 102 9.08 10.63 -13.31
C SER A 102 10.24 11.21 -14.13
N GLY A 103 10.00 11.44 -15.43
CA GLY A 103 10.96 11.90 -16.43
C GLY A 103 10.68 13.29 -17.00
N GLY A 104 9.60 13.95 -16.58
CA GLY A 104 9.39 15.36 -16.90
C GLY A 104 10.40 16.24 -16.16
N GLU A 105 10.97 17.24 -16.83
CA GLU A 105 11.47 18.42 -16.15
C GLU A 105 10.32 18.97 -15.31
N VAL A 106 10.50 19.08 -13.99
CA VAL A 106 9.68 20.01 -13.22
C VAL A 106 10.01 21.39 -13.80
N ASP A 107 9.13 21.92 -14.63
CA ASP A 107 9.28 23.29 -15.10
C ASP A 107 9.28 24.19 -13.85
N GLU A 108 10.43 24.77 -13.56
CA GLU A 108 10.75 25.54 -12.35
C GLU A 108 9.97 26.88 -12.30
N LEU A 109 8.92 27.03 -13.12
CA LEU A 109 8.15 28.26 -13.32
C LEU A 109 6.69 28.20 -12.84
N ALA A 110 6.26 27.14 -12.15
CA ALA A 110 4.90 27.08 -11.56
C ALA A 110 4.76 27.79 -10.19
N PHE A 111 5.79 28.52 -9.72
CA PHE A 111 5.76 29.29 -8.47
C PHE A 111 6.23 30.76 -8.66
N LEU A 112 5.94 31.37 -9.81
CA LEU A 112 5.96 32.82 -9.98
C LEU A 112 4.55 33.36 -10.22
#